data_AF-A0A9W9YBS1-F1
#
_entry.id   AF-A0A9W9YBS1-F1
#
_cell.length_a   1.000
_cell.length_b   1.000
_cell.length_c   1.000
_cell.angle_alpha   90.00
_cell.angle_beta   90.00
_cell.angle_gamma   90.00
#
_symmetry.space_group_name_H-M   'P 1'
#
loop_
_entity.id
_entity.type
_entity.pdbx_description
1 polymer ?
#
loop_
_entity_poly.entity_id
_entity_poly.type
_entity_poly.pdbx_seq_one_letter_code
_entity_poly.pdbx_strand_id
1 'polypeptide(L)'
;RTSSETTNTTPTRVTTPASTSNDINMAASSARSTTPGDLTVSLVIFSGRRDPEWQVLMSYPNYKEIQRLLDIARTAGFTYRPIDMPARLGYKGFLVHNTAMKDTQAEFIGGPNTVQLQKLLLKTMPASMLSENFRKDILETIDTGAATAVVQGGT
;
A
#
# COMPACT_ATOMS: atom_id res chain seq x y z
N ARG A 1 86.03 32.61 8.28
CA ARG A 1 84.87 31.72 8.49
C ARG A 1 83.93 32.00 7.33
N THR A 2 83.90 31.11 6.35
CA THR A 2 83.15 31.30 5.10
C THR A 2 82.25 30.09 4.95
N SER A 3 80.93 30.29 4.91
CA SER A 3 79.94 29.33 4.40
C SER A 3 78.63 30.06 4.19
N SER A 4 78.08 29.88 3.00
CA SER A 4 77.01 30.66 2.40
C SER A 4 75.68 29.92 2.45
N GLU A 5 74.62 30.74 2.48
CA GLU A 5 73.35 30.63 1.75
C GLU A 5 72.30 29.57 2.15
N THR A 6 71.07 30.05 2.23
CA THR A 6 69.95 29.56 3.03
C THR A 6 68.76 29.22 2.13
N THR A 7 68.35 27.95 2.19
CA THR A 7 67.00 27.35 2.15
C THR A 7 65.98 27.67 1.02
N ASN A 8 65.72 26.60 0.27
CA ASN A 8 64.44 25.90 0.04
C ASN A 8 63.18 26.66 -0.41
N THR A 9 62.81 26.32 -1.65
CA THR A 9 61.56 26.55 -2.40
C THR A 9 60.40 25.69 -1.89
N THR A 10 59.19 26.26 -1.75
CA THR A 10 57.88 25.62 -2.05
C THR A 10 56.79 26.70 -2.10
N PRO A 11 55.94 26.77 -3.14
CA PRO A 11 54.88 27.77 -3.25
C PRO A 11 53.50 27.31 -2.74
N THR A 12 52.75 28.33 -2.36
CA THR A 12 51.40 28.47 -1.78
C THR A 12 50.23 27.84 -2.57
N ARG A 13 49.26 27.21 -1.88
CA ARG A 13 47.82 27.38 -2.22
C ARG A 13 46.86 27.08 -1.04
N VAL A 14 46.29 28.17 -0.53
CA VAL A 14 44.91 28.45 -0.08
C VAL A 14 44.11 27.39 0.70
N THR A 15 43.80 27.79 1.94
CA THR A 15 42.86 27.27 2.96
C THR A 15 41.38 27.40 2.58
N THR A 16 40.56 26.37 2.86
CA THR A 16 39.23 26.44 3.52
C THR A 16 38.88 25.02 4.07
N PRO A 17 38.26 24.86 5.26
CA PRO A 17 38.35 23.64 6.08
C PRO A 17 37.08 22.77 6.12
N ALA A 18 37.27 21.50 6.57
CA ALA A 18 36.44 20.68 7.49
C ALA A 18 34.95 20.40 7.12
N SER A 19 34.33 19.24 7.32
CA SER A 19 34.62 18.04 8.12
C SER A 19 33.70 16.88 7.65
N THR A 20 34.29 15.69 7.56
CA THR A 20 33.86 14.42 8.19
C THR A 20 32.37 14.07 8.33
N SER A 21 31.94 12.96 7.71
CA SER A 21 31.63 11.72 8.44
C SER A 21 31.29 10.56 7.49
N ASN A 22 32.08 9.49 7.56
CA ASN A 22 31.72 8.18 7.06
C ASN A 22 30.82 7.51 8.10
N ASP A 23 29.55 7.29 7.76
CA ASP A 23 28.72 6.27 8.40
C ASP A 23 28.02 5.45 7.30
N ILE A 24 28.37 4.17 7.26
CA ILE A 24 27.68 3.15 6.47
C ILE A 24 26.47 2.72 7.31
N ASN A 25 25.24 3.03 6.88
CA ASN A 25 24.06 2.25 7.27
C ASN A 25 22.87 2.41 6.32
N MET A 26 22.67 1.39 5.49
CA MET A 26 21.42 0.63 5.32
C MET A 26 20.11 1.31 5.77
N ALA A 27 19.31 1.82 4.83
CA ALA A 27 17.85 1.66 4.80
C ALA A 27 17.29 2.23 3.48
N ALA A 28 16.85 1.32 2.60
CA ALA A 28 15.88 1.64 1.58
C ALA A 28 14.58 2.11 2.27
N SER A 29 14.35 3.42 2.29
CA SER A 29 13.07 3.98 2.68
C SER A 29 12.56 4.80 1.53
N SER A 30 11.65 4.18 0.77
CA SER A 30 10.84 4.82 -0.26
C SER A 30 10.09 6.01 0.35
N ALA A 31 10.67 7.21 0.30
CA ALA A 31 9.90 8.44 0.38
C ALA A 31 9.21 8.64 -0.98
N ARG A 32 8.13 7.88 -1.19
CA ARG A 32 7.31 7.94 -2.40
C ARG A 32 6.55 9.26 -2.36
N SER A 33 6.81 10.13 -3.33
CA SER A 33 6.05 11.36 -3.56
C SER A 33 4.66 10.97 -4.05
N THR A 34 3.76 10.64 -3.13
CA THR A 34 2.41 10.20 -3.45
C THR A 34 1.63 11.39 -4.01
N THR A 35 1.39 11.36 -5.32
CA THR A 35 0.44 12.25 -5.99
C THR A 35 -0.94 11.96 -5.41
N PRO A 36 -1.82 12.95 -5.22
CA PRO A 36 -3.10 12.74 -4.55
C PRO A 36 -4.06 11.86 -5.36
N GLY A 37 -3.92 10.52 -5.26
CA GLY A 37 -4.97 9.51 -5.47
C GLY A 37 -4.49 8.08 -5.68
N ASP A 38 -3.58 7.61 -4.84
CA ASP A 38 -3.21 6.20 -4.83
C ASP A 38 -4.06 5.45 -3.80
N LEU A 39 -4.73 4.38 -4.22
CA LEU A 39 -5.46 3.48 -3.32
C LEU A 39 -4.51 2.36 -2.90
N THR A 40 -4.32 2.17 -1.60
CA THR A 40 -3.69 0.96 -1.07
C THR A 40 -4.78 -0.06 -0.84
N VAL A 41 -4.63 -1.24 -1.45
CA VAL A 41 -5.58 -2.34 -1.35
C VAL A 41 -4.87 -3.54 -0.74
N SER A 42 -5.47 -4.13 0.28
CA SER A 42 -5.04 -5.38 0.88
C SER A 42 -6.12 -6.44 0.72
N LEU A 43 -5.73 -7.63 0.28
CA LEU A 43 -6.62 -8.78 0.15
C LEU A 43 -6.61 -9.56 1.46
N VAL A 44 -7.71 -9.53 2.18
CA VAL A 44 -7.79 -10.15 3.51
C VAL A 44 -7.98 -11.65 3.37
N ILE A 45 -6.96 -12.41 3.75
CA ILE A 45 -6.96 -13.88 3.76
C ILE A 45 -6.34 -14.36 5.07
N PHE A 46 -7.18 -14.88 5.97
CA PHE A 46 -6.71 -15.53 7.19
C PHE A 46 -6.04 -16.88 6.88
N SER A 47 -4.74 -16.84 6.63
CA SER A 47 -3.87 -17.99 6.29
C SER A 47 -2.67 -18.16 7.24
N GLY A 48 -2.50 -17.26 8.22
CA GLY A 48 -1.31 -17.18 9.07
C GLY A 48 -0.12 -16.47 8.40
N ARG A 49 -0.23 -16.07 7.13
CA ARG A 49 0.71 -15.19 6.43
C ARG A 49 0.19 -13.75 6.41
N ARG A 50 1.08 -12.79 6.17
CA ARG A 50 0.69 -11.40 5.95
C ARG A 50 -0.16 -11.31 4.68
N ASP A 51 -1.27 -10.57 4.78
CA ASP A 51 -2.16 -10.29 3.65
C ASP A 51 -1.39 -9.59 2.51
N PRO A 52 -1.59 -10.02 1.24
CA PRO A 52 -0.96 -9.34 0.12
C PRO A 52 -1.59 -7.95 -0.07
N GLU A 53 -0.71 -6.95 -0.21
CA GLU A 53 -1.06 -5.55 -0.36
C GLU A 53 -0.44 -4.98 -1.63
N TRP A 54 -1.20 -4.18 -2.38
CA TRP A 54 -0.74 -3.50 -3.58
C TRP A 54 -1.35 -2.10 -3.70
N GLN A 55 -0.82 -1.32 -4.64
CA GLN A 55 -1.33 0.00 -4.96
C GLN A 55 -2.10 -0.02 -6.27
N VAL A 56 -3.25 0.64 -6.28
CA VAL A 56 -4.01 0.93 -7.49
C VAL A 56 -3.78 2.40 -7.85
N LEU A 57 -3.09 2.60 -8.96
CA LEU A 57 -2.77 3.91 -9.48
C LEU A 57 -3.96 4.52 -10.23
N MET A 58 -4.07 5.84 -10.22
CA MET A 58 -5.08 6.57 -11.01
C MET A 58 -5.07 6.24 -12.51
N SER A 59 -3.89 5.90 -13.06
CA SER A 59 -3.72 5.55 -14.47
C SER A 59 -4.35 4.21 -14.83
N TYR A 60 -4.80 3.43 -13.85
CA TYR A 60 -5.46 2.16 -14.11
C TYR A 60 -6.79 2.38 -14.85
N PRO A 61 -7.06 1.64 -15.96
CA PRO A 61 -8.21 1.91 -16.83
C PRO A 61 -9.58 1.94 -16.13
N ASN A 62 -9.74 1.20 -15.03
CA ASN A 62 -11.01 1.13 -14.28
C ASN A 62 -10.97 1.89 -12.94
N TYR A 63 -9.96 2.73 -12.72
CA TYR A 63 -9.79 3.45 -11.44
C TYR A 63 -11.02 4.30 -11.09
N LYS A 64 -11.56 5.06 -12.06
CA LYS A 64 -12.76 5.89 -11.86
C LYS A 64 -13.98 5.06 -11.46
N GLU A 65 -14.13 3.87 -12.02
CA GLU A 65 -15.24 2.97 -11.69
C GLU A 65 -15.07 2.39 -10.28
N ILE A 66 -13.85 2.05 -9.88
CA ILE A 66 -13.55 1.62 -8.51
C ILE A 66 -13.91 2.72 -7.51
N GLN A 67 -13.52 3.97 -7.77
CA GLN A 67 -13.88 5.11 -6.91
C GLN A 67 -15.39 5.33 -6.83
N ARG A 68 -16.09 5.28 -7.97
CA ARG A 68 -17.54 5.40 -8.03
C ARG A 68 -18.24 4.32 -7.21
N LEU A 69 -17.82 3.06 -7.35
CA LEU A 69 -18.40 1.95 -6.59
C LEU A 69 -18.06 2.01 -5.10
N LEU A 70 -16.88 2.51 -4.72
CA LEU A 70 -16.55 2.79 -3.32
C LEU A 70 -17.49 3.84 -2.73
N ASP A 71 -17.74 4.93 -3.46
CA ASP A 71 -18.66 5.98 -3.01
C ASP A 71 -20.11 5.48 -2.88
N ILE A 72 -20.58 4.67 -3.83
CA ILE A 72 -21.88 3.99 -3.74
C ILE A 72 -21.92 3.06 -2.52
N ALA A 73 -20.86 2.28 -2.27
CA ALA A 73 -20.81 1.40 -1.10
C ALA A 73 -20.84 2.19 0.21
N ARG A 74 -20.13 3.32 0.30
CA ARG A 74 -20.14 4.20 1.48
C ARG A 74 -21.51 4.80 1.73
N THR A 75 -22.11 5.41 0.71
CA THR A 75 -23.43 6.07 0.81
C THR A 75 -24.54 5.08 1.14
N ALA A 76 -24.43 3.83 0.67
CA ALA A 76 -25.37 2.76 0.99
C ALA A 76 -25.07 2.01 2.31
N GLY A 77 -23.97 2.33 3.02
CA GLY A 77 -23.61 1.70 4.29
C GLY A 77 -23.05 0.27 4.15
N PHE A 78 -22.45 -0.06 3.01
CA PHE A 78 -21.81 -1.36 2.74
C PHE A 78 -20.28 -1.35 2.89
N THR A 79 -19.74 -0.31 3.51
CA THR A 79 -18.34 -0.24 3.96
C THR A 79 -18.27 -0.41 5.47
N TYR A 80 -17.36 -1.25 5.93
CA TYR A 80 -17.20 -1.53 7.36
C TYR A 80 -15.84 -1.10 7.86
N ARG A 81 -15.65 -1.00 9.17
CA ARG A 81 -14.32 -0.76 9.73
C ARG A 81 -13.55 -2.09 9.76
N PRO A 82 -12.20 -2.05 9.77
CA PRO A 82 -11.41 -3.28 9.86
C PRO A 82 -11.69 -4.10 11.13
N ILE A 83 -12.12 -3.46 12.22
CA ILE A 83 -12.50 -4.12 13.48
C ILE A 83 -13.80 -4.92 13.37
N ASP A 84 -14.67 -4.59 12.42
CA ASP A 84 -15.96 -5.24 12.20
C ASP A 84 -15.83 -6.48 11.26
N MET A 85 -14.58 -6.84 10.92
CA MET A 85 -14.26 -7.94 10.02
C MET A 85 -14.46 -9.31 10.71
N PRO A 86 -15.01 -10.33 10.02
CA PRO A 86 -15.22 -11.65 10.61
C PRO A 86 -13.91 -12.36 10.96
N ALA A 87 -13.78 -12.86 12.18
CA ALA A 87 -12.60 -13.59 12.67
C ALA A 87 -12.43 -15.04 12.12
N ARG A 88 -13.03 -15.38 10.98
CA ARG A 88 -13.02 -16.75 10.41
C ARG A 88 -11.79 -16.97 9.50
N LEU A 89 -11.35 -18.21 9.30
CA LEU A 89 -10.30 -18.55 8.33
C LEU A 89 -10.74 -18.27 6.87
N GLY A 90 -9.78 -18.11 5.96
CA GLY A 90 -10.01 -17.94 4.51
C GLY A 90 -10.23 -16.50 4.04
N TYR A 91 -10.62 -16.34 2.76
CA TYR A 91 -10.93 -15.04 2.14
C TYR A 91 -12.04 -14.30 2.91
N LYS A 92 -11.88 -12.98 3.04
CA LYS A 92 -12.87 -12.12 3.72
C LYS A 92 -13.36 -10.96 2.87
N GLY A 93 -12.53 -10.44 1.98
CA GLY A 93 -12.80 -9.19 1.29
C GLY A 93 -11.52 -8.42 1.05
N PHE A 94 -11.68 -7.11 0.89
CA PHE A 94 -10.57 -6.19 0.67
C PHE A 94 -10.57 -5.10 1.73
N LEU A 95 -9.39 -4.68 2.16
CA LEU A 95 -9.20 -3.41 2.84
C LEU A 95 -8.75 -2.39 1.81
N VAL A 96 -9.44 -1.26 1.74
CA VAL A 96 -9.12 -0.16 0.82
C VAL A 96 -8.80 1.08 1.64
N HIS A 97 -7.62 1.66 1.44
CA HIS A 97 -7.19 2.88 2.07
C HIS A 97 -6.85 3.93 1.00
N ASN A 98 -7.48 5.09 1.09
CA ASN A 98 -7.20 6.20 0.20
C ASN A 98 -6.04 7.04 0.73
N THR A 99 -4.83 6.77 0.23
CA THR A 99 -3.61 7.44 0.72
C THR A 99 -3.54 8.93 0.36
N ALA A 100 -4.44 9.41 -0.51
CA ALA A 100 -4.53 10.82 -0.88
C ALA A 100 -5.33 11.65 0.13
N MET A 101 -6.19 11.01 0.92
CA MET A 101 -6.98 11.68 1.94
C MET A 101 -6.30 11.51 3.28
N LYS A 102 -5.73 12.62 3.78
CA LYS A 102 -5.12 12.66 5.10
C LYS A 102 -6.17 12.24 6.14
N ASP A 103 -5.76 11.34 7.04
CA ASP A 103 -6.57 10.82 8.16
C ASP A 103 -7.78 9.94 7.77
N THR A 104 -7.81 9.37 6.56
CA THR A 104 -8.81 8.35 6.22
C THR A 104 -8.41 6.97 6.76
N GLN A 105 -9.35 6.30 7.42
CA GLN A 105 -9.16 4.93 7.87
C GLN A 105 -9.32 3.96 6.68
N ALA A 106 -8.69 2.79 6.78
CA ALA A 106 -8.95 1.71 5.84
C ALA A 106 -10.40 1.24 5.96
N GLU A 107 -11.04 1.02 4.83
CA GLU A 107 -12.43 0.55 4.74
C GLU A 107 -12.45 -0.91 4.32
N PHE A 108 -13.22 -1.72 5.03
CA PHE A 108 -13.45 -3.11 4.67
C PHE A 108 -14.59 -3.21 3.67
N ILE A 109 -14.27 -3.83 2.54
CA ILE A 109 -15.17 -4.10 1.42
C ILE A 109 -15.39 -5.60 1.33
N GLY A 110 -16.62 -6.02 1.61
CA GLY A 110 -17.06 -7.40 1.54
C GLY A 110 -18.56 -7.52 1.31
N GLY A 111 -19.04 -8.75 1.22
CA GLY A 111 -20.45 -9.10 1.17
C GLY A 111 -21.06 -9.07 -0.23
N PRO A 112 -22.33 -9.51 -0.35
CA PRO A 112 -23.01 -9.65 -1.63
C PRO A 112 -23.31 -8.31 -2.33
N ASN A 113 -23.38 -7.21 -1.58
CA ASN A 113 -23.71 -5.89 -2.14
C ASN A 113 -22.52 -5.18 -2.81
N THR A 114 -21.31 -5.73 -2.67
CA THR A 114 -20.07 -5.12 -3.22
C THR A 114 -19.35 -6.03 -4.21
N VAL A 115 -20.04 -7.05 -4.75
CA VAL A 115 -19.47 -8.07 -5.67
C VAL A 115 -18.72 -7.44 -6.84
N GLN A 116 -19.33 -6.47 -7.54
CA GLN A 116 -18.69 -5.82 -8.69
C GLN A 116 -17.43 -5.06 -8.28
N LEU A 117 -17.45 -4.37 -7.14
CA LEU A 117 -16.30 -3.66 -6.59
C LEU A 117 -15.18 -4.64 -6.22
N GLN A 118 -15.50 -5.73 -5.51
CA GLN A 118 -14.56 -6.79 -5.15
C GLN A 118 -13.86 -7.39 -6.39
N LYS A 119 -14.62 -7.66 -7.46
CA LYS A 119 -14.06 -8.15 -8.73
C LYS A 119 -13.09 -7.16 -9.37
N LEU A 120 -13.43 -5.87 -9.38
CA LEU A 120 -12.56 -4.84 -9.95
C LEU A 120 -11.27 -4.67 -9.13
N LEU A 121 -11.37 -4.72 -7.80
CA LEU A 121 -10.21 -4.71 -6.91
C LEU A 121 -9.31 -5.92 -7.17
N LEU A 122 -9.87 -7.13 -7.25
CA LEU A 122 -9.09 -8.34 -7.56
C LEU A 122 -8.36 -8.23 -8.90
N LYS A 123 -9.01 -7.64 -9.92
CA LYS A 123 -8.41 -7.45 -11.26
C LYS A 123 -7.21 -6.50 -11.25
N THR A 124 -7.14 -5.59 -10.29
CA THR A 124 -5.99 -4.67 -10.14
C THR A 124 -4.77 -5.33 -9.53
N MET A 125 -4.94 -6.52 -8.93
CA MET A 125 -3.86 -7.24 -8.26
C MET A 125 -2.83 -7.76 -9.27
N PRO A 126 -1.52 -7.52 -9.05
CA PRO A 126 -0.46 -8.09 -9.87
C PRO A 126 -0.53 -9.63 -9.89
N ALA A 127 -0.38 -10.23 -11.07
CA ALA A 127 -0.44 -11.69 -11.25
C ALA A 127 0.67 -12.45 -10.49
N SER A 128 1.78 -11.79 -10.15
CA SER A 128 2.88 -12.39 -9.38
C SER A 128 2.56 -12.60 -7.90
N MET A 129 1.52 -11.95 -7.36
CA MET A 129 1.19 -12.00 -5.93
C MET A 129 0.26 -13.16 -5.56
N LEU A 130 -0.47 -13.74 -6.52
CA LEU A 130 -1.50 -14.73 -6.26
C LEU A 130 -1.57 -15.75 -7.40
N SER A 131 -1.61 -17.04 -7.07
CA SER A 131 -1.70 -18.10 -8.08
C SER A 131 -3.04 -18.05 -8.80
N GLU A 132 -3.05 -18.39 -10.10
CA GLU A 132 -4.28 -18.34 -10.91
C GLU A 132 -5.40 -19.24 -10.37
N ASN A 133 -5.06 -20.38 -9.76
CA ASN A 133 -6.06 -21.26 -9.13
C ASN A 133 -6.72 -20.55 -7.94
N PHE A 134 -5.93 -19.97 -7.04
CA PHE A 134 -6.46 -19.28 -5.88
C PHE A 134 -7.24 -18.02 -6.28
N ARG A 135 -6.86 -17.37 -7.38
CA ARG A 135 -7.60 -16.23 -7.94
C ARG A 135 -8.99 -16.64 -8.40
N LYS A 136 -9.13 -17.81 -9.02
CA LYS A 136 -10.42 -18.38 -9.42
C LYS A 136 -11.28 -18.71 -8.20
N ASP A 137 -10.70 -19.34 -7.18
CA ASP A 137 -11.41 -19.67 -5.94
C ASP A 137 -11.98 -18.42 -5.25
N ILE A 138 -11.18 -17.34 -5.22
CA ILE A 138 -11.64 -16.04 -4.70
C ILE A 138 -12.76 -15.47 -5.57
N LEU A 139 -12.64 -15.54 -6.89
CA LEU A 139 -13.66 -15.02 -7.80
C LEU A 139 -15.00 -15.74 -7.62
N GLU A 140 -14.97 -17.07 -7.47
CA GLU A 140 -16.15 -17.89 -7.18
C GLU A 140 -16.75 -17.52 -5.81
N THR A 141 -15.92 -17.34 -4.79
CA THR A 141 -16.37 -16.92 -3.44
C THR A 141 -17.01 -15.52 -3.46
N ILE A 142 -16.48 -14.61 -4.27
CA ILE A 142 -17.07 -13.28 -4.49
C ILE A 142 -18.43 -13.43 -5.17
N ASP A 143 -18.54 -14.29 -6.18
CA ASP A 143 -19.80 -14.52 -6.89
C ASP A 143 -20.91 -15.09 -6.02
N THR A 144 -20.58 -15.93 -5.03
CA THR A 144 -21.55 -16.42 -4.05
C THR A 144 -21.89 -15.40 -2.95
N GLY A 145 -21.21 -14.25 -2.91
CA GLY A 145 -21.42 -13.22 -1.89
C GLY A 145 -21.05 -13.63 -0.46
N ALA A 146 -20.28 -14.72 -0.30
CA ALA A 146 -20.02 -15.36 0.99
C ALA A 146 -19.07 -14.58 1.91
N ALA A 147 -18.47 -13.51 1.41
CA ALA A 147 -17.59 -12.59 2.13
C ALA A 147 -18.35 -11.67 3.11
N THR A 148 -19.28 -12.18 3.92
CA THR A 148 -20.15 -11.34 4.77
C THR A 148 -19.41 -10.78 5.98
N ALA A 149 -19.47 -9.45 6.19
CA ALA A 149 -19.08 -8.81 7.45
C ALA A 149 -20.00 -9.25 8.60
N VAL A 150 -19.49 -9.33 9.83
CA VAL A 150 -20.35 -9.55 11.00
C VAL A 150 -20.96 -8.21 11.35
N VAL A 151 -22.22 -7.99 10.96
CA VAL A 151 -23.01 -6.90 11.53
C VAL A 151 -23.21 -7.25 13.00
N GLN A 152 -22.66 -6.47 13.93
CA GLN A 152 -23.03 -6.60 15.34
C GLN A 152 -24.52 -6.27 15.47
N GLY A 153 -25.37 -7.30 15.38
CA GLY A 153 -26.78 -7.23 15.71
C GLY A 153 -26.91 -7.12 17.21
N GLY A 154 -27.04 -5.89 17.71
CA GLY A 154 -27.56 -5.63 19.03
C GLY A 154 -29.07 -5.83 19.01
N THR A 155 -29.55 -6.85 19.72
CA THR A 155 -30.89 -6.92 20.30
C THR A 155 -30.75 -6.97 21.81
#